data_AF-A0A8H5XBL4-F1
#
_entry.id   AF-A0A8H5XBL4-F1
#
_cell.length_a   1.000
_cell.length_b   1.000
_cell.length_c   1.000
_cell.angle_alpha   90.00
_cell.angle_beta   90.00
_cell.angle_gamma   90.00
#
_symmetry.space_group_name_H-M   'P 1'
#
loop_
_entity.id
_entity.type
_entity.pdbx_description
1 polymer ?
#
loop_
_entity_poly.entity_id
_entity_poly.type
_entity_poly.pdbx_seq_one_letter_code
_entity_poly.pdbx_strand_id
1 'polypeptide(L)'
;MDQLTSIPSSIAESIEPTLGIYLPLLNKNSTAIKSTLRKTFSYGPNPRNNLDIYYPANSPTGARCPVFIYTYGGGFTRGDRASEDHLLYRNLGHFFAEKCGFVTVIPDYRLVPEARFPSGGQDIEMPRPLFMMGNSAGAVHLCTFLLHPSFAELRGKITGTSDTSPLQLKAAVFCSMPTSFRNPRPYRAPVLARYYGETVEQHCPLGLLEACDKDKTVSDAAPGVQFLLLYGFLDPEDEILGCNK
;
A
#
# COMPACT_ATOMS: atom_id res chain seq x y z
N MET A 1 8.99 -18.99 -13.15
CA MET A 1 9.74 -17.96 -12.40
C MET A 1 11.12 -17.73 -13.02
N ASP A 2 11.64 -18.69 -13.78
CA ASP A 2 13.00 -18.67 -14.34
C ASP A 2 13.30 -17.43 -15.22
N GLN A 3 12.29 -16.91 -15.93
CA GLN A 3 12.41 -15.68 -16.74
C GLN A 3 12.64 -14.39 -15.94
N LEU A 4 12.39 -14.40 -14.62
CA LEU A 4 12.55 -13.20 -13.79
C LEU A 4 14.02 -12.90 -13.50
N THR A 5 14.86 -13.93 -13.43
CA THR A 5 16.29 -13.80 -13.09
C THR A 5 17.11 -13.05 -14.14
N SER A 6 16.58 -12.91 -15.36
CA SER A 6 17.18 -12.12 -16.44
C SER A 6 16.73 -10.66 -16.48
N ILE A 7 15.78 -10.25 -15.63
CA ILE A 7 15.30 -8.87 -15.59
C ILE A 7 16.25 -8.03 -14.72
N PRO A 8 16.69 -6.83 -15.17
CA PRO A 8 17.47 -5.92 -14.35
C PRO A 8 16.72 -5.52 -13.08
N SER A 9 17.42 -5.26 -11.97
CA SER A 9 16.76 -4.87 -10.71
C SER A 9 16.32 -3.40 -10.65
N SER A 10 16.75 -2.55 -11.59
CA SER A 10 16.37 -1.13 -11.60
C SER A 10 14.87 -0.96 -11.88
N ILE A 11 14.23 0.02 -11.24
CA ILE A 11 12.78 0.27 -11.43
C ILE A 11 12.45 0.55 -12.90
N ALA A 12 13.24 1.40 -13.56
CA ALA A 12 12.96 1.83 -14.93
C ALA A 12 13.06 0.67 -15.93
N GLU A 13 14.05 -0.21 -15.77
CA GLU A 13 14.31 -1.30 -16.71
C GLU A 13 13.46 -2.55 -16.42
N SER A 14 12.96 -2.70 -15.19
CA SER A 14 12.21 -3.90 -14.78
C SER A 14 10.72 -3.86 -15.10
N ILE A 15 10.09 -2.67 -15.15
CA ILE A 15 8.62 -2.55 -15.24
C ILE A 15 8.08 -3.21 -16.51
N GLU A 16 8.54 -2.80 -17.70
CA GLU A 16 8.00 -3.34 -18.96
C GLU A 16 8.27 -4.85 -19.12
N PRO A 17 9.48 -5.37 -18.89
CA PRO A 17 9.73 -6.81 -18.95
C PRO A 17 8.87 -7.60 -17.96
N THR A 18 8.69 -7.09 -16.74
CA THR A 18 7.83 -7.72 -15.74
C THR A 18 6.39 -7.78 -16.22
N LEU A 19 5.86 -6.68 -16.76
CA LEU A 19 4.52 -6.65 -17.35
C LEU A 19 4.42 -7.64 -18.53
N GLY A 20 5.42 -7.71 -19.41
CA GLY A 20 5.46 -8.65 -20.53
C GLY A 20 5.33 -10.13 -20.11
N ILE A 21 5.87 -10.48 -18.94
CA ILE A 21 5.76 -11.84 -18.38
C ILE A 21 4.39 -12.07 -17.73
N TYR A 22 3.91 -11.13 -16.93
CA TYR A 22 2.72 -11.35 -16.08
C TYR A 22 1.39 -11.05 -16.78
N LEU A 23 1.34 -10.08 -17.69
CA LEU A 23 0.09 -9.72 -18.37
C LEU A 23 -0.54 -10.90 -19.15
N PRO A 24 0.22 -11.75 -19.88
CA PRO A 24 -0.34 -12.95 -20.50
C PRO A 24 -1.00 -13.91 -19.50
N LEU A 25 -0.42 -14.04 -18.30
CA LEU A 25 -0.98 -14.88 -17.23
C LEU A 25 -2.28 -14.29 -16.69
N LEU A 26 -2.35 -12.96 -16.54
CA LEU A 26 -3.59 -12.28 -16.16
C LEU A 26 -4.67 -12.45 -17.24
N ASN A 27 -4.31 -12.30 -18.51
CA ASN A 27 -5.24 -12.46 -19.63
C ASN A 27 -5.79 -13.89 -19.73
N LYS A 28 -4.94 -14.90 -19.54
CA LYS A 28 -5.34 -16.32 -19.48
C LYS A 28 -6.38 -16.58 -18.39
N ASN A 29 -6.32 -15.86 -17.27
CA ASN A 29 -7.24 -16.00 -16.14
C ASN A 29 -8.33 -14.91 -16.11
N SER A 30 -8.50 -14.16 -17.19
CA SER A 30 -9.34 -12.96 -17.20
C SER A 30 -10.79 -13.22 -16.86
N THR A 31 -11.38 -14.34 -17.30
CA THR A 31 -12.76 -14.72 -16.98
C THR A 31 -12.97 -14.86 -15.47
N ALA A 32 -12.08 -15.56 -14.79
CA ALA A 32 -12.16 -15.74 -13.33
C ALA A 32 -11.92 -14.42 -12.59
N ILE A 33 -10.91 -13.64 -13.00
CA ILE A 33 -10.61 -12.34 -12.37
C ILE A 33 -11.80 -11.38 -12.50
N LYS A 34 -12.47 -11.38 -13.66
CA LYS A 34 -13.61 -10.50 -13.94
C LYS A 34 -14.93 -10.99 -13.31
N SER A 35 -15.03 -12.24 -12.87
CA SER A 35 -16.27 -12.77 -12.29
C SER A 35 -16.49 -12.35 -10.83
N THR A 36 -15.46 -11.88 -10.13
CA THR A 36 -15.59 -11.40 -8.74
C THR A 36 -16.43 -10.14 -8.67
N LEU A 37 -17.38 -10.12 -7.74
CA LEU A 37 -18.22 -8.94 -7.50
C LEU A 37 -17.36 -7.76 -7.04
N ARG A 38 -17.28 -6.73 -7.90
CA ARG A 38 -16.55 -5.49 -7.67
C ARG A 38 -17.50 -4.30 -7.72
N LYS A 39 -17.41 -3.40 -6.75
CA LYS A 39 -18.14 -2.12 -6.75
C LYS A 39 -17.17 -0.97 -6.49
N THR A 40 -17.35 0.13 -7.21
CA THR A 40 -16.57 1.36 -7.05
C THR A 40 -17.33 2.35 -6.18
N PHE A 41 -16.62 3.03 -5.29
CA PHE A 41 -17.16 4.08 -4.43
C PHE A 41 -16.22 5.28 -4.39
N SER A 42 -16.78 6.47 -4.23
CA SER A 42 -16.01 7.64 -3.82
C SER A 42 -15.97 7.70 -2.29
N TYR A 43 -14.81 8.04 -1.73
CA TYR A 43 -14.59 8.11 -0.28
C TYR A 43 -14.14 9.49 0.19
N GLY A 44 -14.03 10.46 -0.71
CA GLY A 44 -13.57 11.80 -0.39
C GLY A 44 -13.77 12.79 -1.52
N PRO A 45 -13.48 14.09 -1.28
CA PRO A 45 -13.78 15.15 -2.23
C PRO A 45 -12.81 15.23 -3.41
N ASN A 46 -11.61 14.62 -3.31
CA ASN A 46 -10.67 14.63 -4.42
C ASN A 46 -11.15 13.70 -5.55
N PRO A 47 -10.97 14.04 -6.83
CA PRO A 47 -11.31 13.16 -7.94
C PRO A 47 -10.62 11.78 -7.90
N ARG A 48 -9.46 11.67 -7.23
CA ARG A 48 -8.77 10.39 -6.99
C ARG A 48 -9.21 9.68 -5.71
N ASN A 49 -10.09 10.26 -4.89
CA ASN A 49 -10.64 9.56 -3.73
C ASN A 49 -11.74 8.58 -4.17
N ASN A 50 -11.36 7.59 -4.98
CA ASN A 50 -12.18 6.46 -5.38
C ASN A 50 -11.54 5.16 -4.90
N LEU A 51 -12.36 4.16 -4.58
CA LEU A 51 -11.90 2.84 -4.21
C LEU A 51 -12.74 1.77 -4.87
N ASP A 52 -12.14 0.60 -5.08
CA ASP A 52 -12.86 -0.60 -5.47
C ASP A 52 -12.96 -1.55 -4.30
N ILE A 53 -14.16 -2.09 -4.06
CA ILE A 53 -14.41 -3.14 -3.09
C ILE A 53 -14.75 -4.43 -3.84
N TYR A 54 -14.00 -5.49 -3.55
CA TYR A 54 -14.20 -6.84 -4.03
C TYR A 54 -14.84 -7.67 -2.91
N TYR A 55 -15.94 -8.34 -3.22
CA TYR A 55 -16.72 -9.10 -2.26
C TYR A 55 -16.56 -10.61 -2.49
N PRO A 56 -16.29 -11.40 -1.43
CA PRO A 56 -16.23 -12.86 -1.54
C PRO A 56 -17.59 -13.44 -1.93
N ALA A 57 -17.64 -14.29 -2.97
CA ALA A 57 -18.89 -14.87 -3.45
C ALA A 57 -19.61 -15.76 -2.41
N ASN A 58 -18.84 -16.48 -1.58
CA ASN A 58 -19.35 -17.46 -0.62
C ASN A 58 -19.33 -16.95 0.83
N SER A 59 -19.73 -15.69 1.04
CA SER A 59 -19.84 -15.13 2.39
C SER A 59 -21.13 -15.63 3.06
N PRO A 60 -21.07 -16.38 4.19
CA PRO A 60 -22.27 -16.80 4.89
C PRO A 60 -23.10 -15.57 5.30
N THR A 61 -24.41 -15.64 5.10
CA THR A 61 -25.33 -14.55 5.47
C THR A 61 -25.16 -14.20 6.95
N GLY A 62 -24.75 -12.97 7.26
CA GLY A 62 -24.50 -12.51 8.64
C GLY A 62 -23.07 -12.71 9.17
N ALA A 63 -22.17 -13.35 8.41
CA ALA A 63 -20.76 -13.45 8.80
C ALA A 63 -20.04 -12.11 8.58
N ARG A 64 -19.26 -11.68 9.58
CA ARG A 64 -18.34 -10.54 9.45
C ARG A 64 -17.14 -10.99 8.63
N CYS A 65 -17.12 -10.63 7.35
CA CYS A 65 -15.96 -10.91 6.51
C CYS A 65 -14.80 -9.99 6.89
N PRO A 66 -13.58 -10.52 7.03
CA PRO A 66 -12.41 -9.71 7.33
C PRO A 66 -12.14 -8.72 6.18
N VAL A 67 -11.73 -7.49 6.51
CA VAL A 67 -11.41 -6.45 5.52
C VAL A 67 -9.91 -6.38 5.28
N PHE A 68 -9.50 -6.54 4.03
CA PHE A 68 -8.12 -6.38 3.58
C PHE A 68 -7.99 -5.14 2.70
N ILE A 69 -7.04 -4.25 3.00
CA ILE A 69 -6.79 -3.04 2.22
C ILE A 69 -5.43 -3.15 1.56
N TYR A 70 -5.40 -2.99 0.23
CA TYR A 70 -4.16 -2.98 -0.54
C TYR A 70 -3.93 -1.61 -1.19
N THR A 71 -2.79 -0.99 -0.91
CA THR A 71 -2.39 0.30 -1.48
C THR A 71 -1.22 0.09 -2.44
N TYR A 72 -1.43 0.43 -3.71
CA TYR A 72 -0.46 0.20 -4.79
C TYR A 72 0.76 1.14 -4.72
N GLY A 73 1.75 0.89 -5.58
CA GLY A 73 2.99 1.69 -5.69
C GLY A 73 2.91 2.80 -6.74
N GLY A 74 3.98 3.02 -7.50
CA GLY A 74 4.00 4.05 -8.56
C GLY A 74 4.70 5.35 -8.18
N GLY A 75 5.54 5.32 -7.16
CA GLY A 75 6.54 6.37 -6.91
C GLY A 75 5.96 7.77 -6.65
N PHE A 76 4.75 7.86 -6.09
CA PHE A 76 3.98 9.08 -5.81
C PHE A 76 3.38 9.81 -7.03
N THR A 77 3.71 9.42 -8.27
CA THR A 77 3.30 10.17 -9.48
C THR A 77 2.36 9.42 -10.39
N ARG A 78 2.21 8.10 -10.22
CA ARG A 78 1.40 7.24 -11.09
C ARG A 78 0.81 6.07 -10.31
N GLY A 79 0.02 5.28 -11.02
CA GLY A 79 -0.65 4.09 -10.51
C GLY A 79 -2.13 4.35 -10.28
N ASP A 80 -2.94 3.31 -10.43
CA ASP A 80 -4.38 3.36 -10.26
C ASP A 80 -4.87 2.03 -9.68
N ARG A 81 -5.99 2.06 -8.96
CA ARG A 81 -6.62 0.89 -8.32
C ARG A 81 -7.01 -0.20 -9.31
N ALA A 82 -7.24 0.20 -10.57
CA ALA A 82 -7.52 -0.66 -11.69
C ALA A 82 -7.10 0.03 -12.99
N SER A 83 -6.53 -0.74 -13.92
CA SER A 83 -6.29 -0.30 -15.30
C SER A 83 -7.45 -0.71 -16.21
N GLU A 84 -7.59 0.02 -17.32
CA GLU A 84 -8.47 -0.35 -18.44
C GLU A 84 -7.77 -1.35 -19.38
N ASP A 85 -6.44 -1.22 -19.52
CA ASP A 85 -5.63 -2.03 -20.44
C ASP A 85 -5.27 -3.41 -19.87
N HIS A 86 -5.20 -3.53 -18.54
CA HIS A 86 -4.79 -4.76 -17.89
C HIS A 86 -5.48 -5.03 -16.55
N LEU A 87 -5.43 -6.29 -16.12
CA LEU A 87 -6.07 -6.78 -14.90
C LEU A 87 -5.18 -6.70 -13.65
N LEU A 88 -4.06 -5.97 -13.71
CA LEU A 88 -3.24 -5.70 -12.54
C LEU A 88 -4.09 -5.08 -11.43
N TYR A 89 -3.86 -5.53 -10.19
CA TYR A 89 -4.63 -5.26 -8.98
C TYR A 89 -6.06 -5.80 -8.98
N ARG A 90 -6.74 -5.94 -10.12
CA ARG A 90 -8.00 -6.72 -10.18
C ARG A 90 -7.75 -8.18 -9.86
N ASN A 91 -6.63 -8.75 -10.30
CA ASN A 91 -6.20 -10.10 -9.94
C ASN A 91 -5.97 -10.26 -8.43
N LEU A 92 -5.46 -9.22 -7.77
CA LEU A 92 -5.25 -9.17 -6.33
C LEU A 92 -6.60 -9.11 -5.59
N GLY A 93 -7.49 -8.22 -6.01
CA GLY A 93 -8.85 -8.13 -5.50
C GLY A 93 -9.61 -9.46 -5.63
N HIS A 94 -9.52 -10.11 -6.79
CA HIS A 94 -10.06 -11.46 -7.02
C HIS A 94 -9.44 -12.50 -6.08
N PHE A 95 -8.11 -12.54 -5.96
CA PHE A 95 -7.44 -13.55 -5.15
C PHE A 95 -7.83 -13.46 -3.67
N PHE A 96 -7.75 -12.27 -3.07
CA PHE A 96 -8.07 -12.12 -1.65
C PHE A 96 -9.57 -12.27 -1.37
N ALA A 97 -10.45 -11.85 -2.28
CA ALA A 97 -11.87 -12.11 -2.15
C ALA A 97 -12.22 -13.60 -2.30
N GLU A 98 -11.90 -14.22 -3.43
CA GLU A 98 -12.39 -15.57 -3.74
C GLU A 98 -11.58 -16.70 -3.11
N LYS A 99 -10.28 -16.49 -2.86
CA LYS A 99 -9.40 -17.54 -2.33
C LYS A 99 -9.18 -17.42 -0.82
N CYS A 100 -9.27 -16.20 -0.29
CA CYS A 100 -9.00 -15.95 1.12
C CYS A 100 -10.24 -15.51 1.91
N GLY A 101 -11.35 -15.19 1.25
CA GLY A 101 -12.60 -14.80 1.93
C GLY A 101 -12.58 -13.37 2.48
N PHE A 102 -11.70 -12.49 1.99
CA PHE A 102 -11.63 -11.10 2.43
C PHE A 102 -12.55 -10.19 1.62
N VAL A 103 -13.20 -9.24 2.30
CA VAL A 103 -13.64 -8.03 1.61
C VAL A 103 -12.37 -7.23 1.29
N THR A 104 -12.02 -7.15 0.01
CA THR A 104 -10.76 -6.52 -0.41
C THR A 104 -11.01 -5.13 -0.94
N VAL A 105 -10.30 -4.14 -0.40
CA VAL A 105 -10.41 -2.74 -0.76
C VAL A 105 -9.12 -2.27 -1.41
N ILE A 106 -9.24 -1.65 -2.58
CA ILE A 106 -8.11 -1.04 -3.30
C ILE A 106 -8.45 0.43 -3.55
N PRO A 107 -7.96 1.36 -2.72
CA PRO A 107 -8.17 2.78 -2.93
C PRO A 107 -7.15 3.37 -3.90
N ASP A 108 -7.61 4.30 -4.71
CA ASP A 108 -6.74 5.34 -5.26
C ASP A 108 -6.38 6.35 -4.18
N TYR A 109 -5.31 7.10 -4.40
CA TYR A 109 -4.87 8.20 -3.53
C TYR A 109 -4.33 9.36 -4.39
N ARG A 110 -4.21 10.55 -3.79
CA ARG A 110 -3.66 11.74 -4.45
C ARG A 110 -2.22 11.48 -4.91
N LEU A 111 -1.92 11.91 -6.14
CA LEU A 111 -0.59 11.84 -6.73
C LEU A 111 0.03 13.23 -6.86
N VAL A 112 1.35 13.29 -6.99
CA VAL A 112 2.08 14.51 -7.35
C VAL A 112 1.68 14.91 -8.79
N PRO A 113 1.39 16.20 -9.07
CA PRO A 113 1.76 17.39 -8.30
C PRO A 113 0.74 17.94 -7.30
N GLU A 114 -0.44 17.34 -7.15
CA GLU A 114 -1.47 17.78 -6.18
C GLU A 114 -1.14 17.29 -4.77
N ALA A 115 -0.59 16.09 -4.64
CA ALA A 115 -0.26 15.47 -3.37
C ALA A 115 0.87 16.19 -2.63
N ARG A 116 0.69 16.35 -1.32
CA ARG A 116 1.69 16.86 -0.36
C ARG A 116 1.67 15.97 0.85
N PHE A 117 2.81 15.72 1.47
CA PHE A 117 2.85 15.07 2.77
C PHE A 117 1.93 15.80 3.78
N PRO A 118 1.08 15.10 4.57
CA PRO A 118 0.91 13.64 4.68
C PRO A 118 -0.29 13.07 3.88
N SER A 119 -0.67 13.68 2.75
CA SER A 119 -1.92 13.40 2.00
C SER A 119 -2.12 11.93 1.65
N GLY A 120 -1.05 11.20 1.36
CA GLY A 120 -1.14 9.77 1.03
C GLY A 120 -1.60 8.93 2.23
N GLY A 121 -1.11 9.25 3.43
CA GLY A 121 -1.58 8.64 4.67
C GLY A 121 -3.05 8.99 4.97
N GLN A 122 -3.47 10.22 4.67
CA GLN A 122 -4.88 10.65 4.79
C GLN A 122 -5.80 9.92 3.82
N ASP A 123 -5.35 9.67 2.59
CA ASP A 123 -6.19 9.05 1.56
C ASP A 123 -6.42 7.56 1.80
N ILE A 124 -5.53 6.90 2.54
CA ILE A 124 -5.66 5.48 2.91
C ILE A 124 -6.19 5.30 4.34
N GLU A 125 -6.58 6.41 4.96
CA GLU A 125 -7.20 6.46 6.28
C GLU A 125 -8.62 5.86 6.20
N MET A 126 -8.73 4.57 6.47
CA MET A 126 -9.99 3.82 6.26
C MET A 126 -10.57 3.34 7.59
N PRO A 127 -11.90 3.43 7.78
CA PRO A 127 -12.53 2.80 8.92
C PRO A 127 -12.56 1.29 8.70
N ARG A 128 -12.19 0.51 9.73
CA ARG A 128 -12.36 -0.96 9.79
C ARG A 128 -11.35 -1.86 9.04
N PRO A 129 -10.08 -1.50 8.81
CA PRO A 129 -9.14 -2.48 8.27
C PRO A 129 -8.90 -3.58 9.30
N LEU A 130 -9.00 -4.84 8.88
CA LEU A 130 -8.43 -5.95 9.65
C LEU A 130 -6.98 -6.16 9.24
N PHE A 131 -6.69 -6.01 7.95
CA PHE A 131 -5.35 -6.19 7.38
C PHE A 131 -5.07 -5.06 6.39
N MET A 132 -3.85 -4.51 6.43
CA MET A 132 -3.38 -3.53 5.45
C MET A 132 -2.09 -4.00 4.82
N MET A 133 -1.95 -3.79 3.51
CA MET A 133 -0.72 -4.04 2.79
C MET A 133 -0.44 -2.87 1.85
N GLY A 134 0.78 -2.36 1.89
CA GLY A 134 1.26 -1.40 0.91
C GLY A 134 2.40 -1.97 0.09
N ASN A 135 2.46 -1.59 -1.19
CA ASN A 135 3.60 -1.85 -2.06
C ASN A 135 4.31 -0.54 -2.41
N SER A 136 5.63 -0.48 -2.25
CA SER A 136 6.44 0.68 -2.63
C SER A 136 5.89 1.99 -2.04
N ALA A 137 5.51 2.98 -2.86
CA ALA A 137 4.91 4.24 -2.38
C ALA A 137 3.65 4.03 -1.52
N GLY A 138 2.83 3.01 -1.78
CA GLY A 138 1.69 2.66 -0.93
C GLY A 138 2.14 2.17 0.45
N ALA A 139 3.26 1.45 0.54
CA ALA A 139 3.85 1.08 1.82
C ALA A 139 4.34 2.31 2.60
N VAL A 140 4.89 3.31 1.91
CA VAL A 140 5.28 4.59 2.52
C VAL A 140 4.06 5.33 3.10
N HIS A 141 2.94 5.34 2.38
CA HIS A 141 1.69 5.91 2.86
C HIS A 141 1.14 5.15 4.08
N LEU A 142 1.21 3.81 4.06
CA LEU A 142 0.84 2.98 5.21
C LEU A 142 1.71 3.28 6.43
N CYS A 143 3.02 3.44 6.23
CA CYS A 143 3.94 3.81 7.30
C CYS A 143 3.62 5.21 7.85
N THR A 144 3.33 6.16 6.96
CA THR A 144 2.89 7.52 7.33
C THR A 144 1.63 7.49 8.20
N PHE A 145 0.61 6.73 7.80
CA PHE A 145 -0.62 6.56 8.57
C PHE A 145 -0.37 5.95 9.95
N LEU A 146 0.52 4.95 10.03
CA LEU A 146 0.79 4.24 11.27
C LEU A 146 1.69 5.02 12.25
N LEU A 147 2.60 5.86 11.76
CA LEU A 147 3.61 6.49 12.63
C LEU A 147 3.39 7.99 12.82
N HIS A 148 2.85 8.69 11.82
CA HIS A 148 2.77 10.15 11.92
C HIS A 148 1.75 10.60 12.99
N PRO A 149 2.08 11.60 13.84
CA PRO A 149 1.23 12.00 14.97
C PRO A 149 -0.17 12.49 14.58
N SER A 150 -0.34 13.06 13.38
CA SER A 150 -1.65 13.54 12.91
C SER A 150 -2.71 12.44 12.79
N PHE A 151 -2.29 11.16 12.74
CA PHE A 151 -3.20 10.02 12.64
C PHE A 151 -3.39 9.28 13.96
N ALA A 152 -2.84 9.78 15.08
CA ALA A 152 -2.87 9.08 16.36
C ALA A 152 -4.29 8.76 16.84
N GLU A 153 -5.26 9.64 16.60
CA GLU A 153 -6.65 9.43 17.02
C GLU A 153 -7.29 8.26 16.27
N LEU A 154 -7.25 8.24 14.93
CA LEU A 154 -7.83 7.11 14.18
C LEU A 154 -7.04 5.83 14.40
N ARG A 155 -5.71 5.91 14.40
CA ARG A 155 -4.86 4.76 14.71
C ARG A 155 -5.22 4.15 16.05
N GLY A 156 -5.43 4.96 17.10
CA GLY A 156 -5.90 4.48 18.39
C GLY A 156 -7.26 3.77 18.33
N LYS A 157 -8.21 4.25 17.51
CA LYS A 157 -9.52 3.62 17.29
C LYS A 157 -9.42 2.23 16.65
N ILE A 158 -8.39 2.00 15.83
CA ILE A 158 -8.20 0.73 15.11
C ILE A 158 -7.10 -0.16 15.69
N THR A 159 -6.29 0.30 16.64
CA THR A 159 -5.21 -0.49 17.27
C THR A 159 -5.38 -0.67 18.78
N GLY A 160 -6.43 -0.08 19.36
CA GLY A 160 -6.72 -0.23 20.79
C GLY A 160 -7.01 -1.67 21.21
N THR A 161 -6.56 -2.02 22.42
CA THR A 161 -6.70 -3.35 23.05
C THR A 161 -8.07 -3.62 23.66
N SER A 162 -9.02 -2.69 23.53
CA SER A 162 -10.38 -2.91 24.03
C SER A 162 -11.08 -3.96 23.18
N ASP A 163 -11.37 -5.13 23.77
CA ASP A 163 -12.15 -6.25 23.18
C ASP A 163 -13.54 -5.84 22.67
N THR A 164 -13.99 -4.63 22.99
CA THR A 164 -15.27 -4.08 22.56
C THR A 164 -15.23 -3.42 21.18
N SER A 165 -14.05 -3.13 20.61
CA SER A 165 -13.96 -2.54 19.27
C SER A 165 -13.91 -3.65 18.21
N PRO A 166 -14.94 -3.81 17.35
CA PRO A 166 -14.92 -4.80 16.28
C PRO A 166 -13.95 -4.45 15.13
N LEU A 167 -13.14 -3.39 15.29
CA LEU A 167 -12.39 -2.70 14.23
C LEU A 167 -10.87 -2.72 14.47
N GLN A 168 -10.33 -3.85 14.92
CA GLN A 168 -8.91 -3.95 15.26
C GLN A 168 -8.07 -4.32 14.04
N LEU A 169 -7.19 -3.44 13.58
CA LEU A 169 -6.10 -3.78 12.67
C LEU A 169 -5.27 -4.88 13.31
N LYS A 170 -5.11 -6.01 12.62
CA LYS A 170 -4.36 -7.18 13.07
C LYS A 170 -2.97 -7.25 12.48
N ALA A 171 -2.81 -6.87 11.22
CA ALA A 171 -1.48 -6.80 10.62
C ALA A 171 -1.35 -5.70 9.56
N ALA A 172 -0.12 -5.18 9.44
CA ALA A 172 0.32 -4.28 8.40
C ALA A 172 1.54 -4.86 7.67
N VAL A 173 1.46 -4.95 6.35
CA VAL A 173 2.49 -5.52 5.48
C VAL A 173 3.11 -4.43 4.61
N PHE A 174 4.43 -4.30 4.65
CA PHE A 174 5.20 -3.34 3.86
C PHE A 174 6.02 -4.08 2.81
N CYS A 175 5.53 -4.10 1.57
CA CYS A 175 6.19 -4.78 0.47
C CYS A 175 7.06 -3.81 -0.33
N SER A 176 8.35 -4.09 -0.42
CA SER A 176 9.33 -3.31 -1.19
C SER A 176 9.25 -1.82 -0.86
N MET A 177 9.21 -1.49 0.44
CA MET A 177 9.11 -0.11 0.92
C MET A 177 10.49 0.56 0.90
N PRO A 178 10.65 1.73 0.25
CA PRO A 178 11.82 2.57 0.45
C PRO A 178 11.73 3.20 1.84
N THR A 179 12.68 2.95 2.74
CA THR A 179 12.63 3.54 4.09
C THR A 179 13.25 4.93 4.15
N SER A 180 14.23 5.21 3.30
CA SER A 180 14.94 6.49 3.25
C SER A 180 14.98 7.05 1.83
N PHE A 181 15.02 8.38 1.74
CA PHE A 181 15.19 9.12 0.49
C PHE A 181 16.43 10.01 0.49
N ARG A 182 17.43 9.70 1.35
CA ARG A 182 18.72 10.41 1.33
C ARG A 182 19.39 10.22 -0.03
N ASN A 183 19.95 11.30 -0.57
CA ASN A 183 20.62 11.32 -1.88
C ASN A 183 19.76 10.69 -3.01
N PRO A 184 18.54 11.20 -3.25
CA PRO A 184 17.64 10.60 -4.20
C PRO A 184 18.23 10.70 -5.62
N ARG A 185 17.92 9.71 -6.47
CA ARG A 185 18.26 9.79 -7.89
C ARG A 185 17.74 11.11 -8.51
N PRO A 186 18.43 11.69 -9.51
CA PRO A 186 18.04 12.99 -10.08
C PRO A 186 16.58 13.06 -10.54
N TYR A 187 16.04 11.96 -11.08
CA TYR A 187 14.64 11.88 -11.52
C TYR A 187 13.61 11.83 -10.37
N ARG A 188 14.03 11.41 -9.15
CA ARG A 188 13.18 11.34 -7.94
C ARG A 188 13.16 12.66 -7.19
N ALA A 189 14.26 13.41 -7.20
CA ALA A 189 14.41 14.63 -6.39
C ALA A 189 13.25 15.64 -6.57
N PRO A 190 12.78 15.96 -7.79
CA PRO A 190 11.66 16.89 -7.97
C PRO A 190 10.34 16.38 -7.38
N VAL A 191 10.09 15.07 -7.48
CA VAL A 191 8.88 14.43 -6.95
C VAL A 191 8.88 14.49 -5.42
N LEU A 192 10.02 14.14 -4.80
CA LEU A 192 10.18 14.16 -3.35
C LEU A 192 10.10 15.58 -2.79
N ALA A 193 10.77 16.54 -3.44
CA ALA A 193 10.66 17.96 -3.09
C ALA A 193 9.21 18.46 -3.23
N ARG A 194 8.49 18.03 -4.27
CA ARG A 194 7.08 18.40 -4.46
C ARG A 194 6.18 17.78 -3.40
N TYR A 195 6.45 16.57 -2.94
CA TYR A 195 5.61 15.88 -1.95
C TYR A 195 5.94 16.31 -0.51
N TYR A 196 7.21 16.21 -0.10
CA TYR A 196 7.66 16.46 1.28
C TYR A 196 8.18 17.88 1.54
N GLY A 197 8.45 18.68 0.50
CA GLY A 197 9.15 19.96 0.66
C GLY A 197 10.57 19.76 1.20
N GLU A 198 10.97 20.58 2.16
CA GLU A 198 12.29 20.52 2.82
C GLU A 198 12.36 19.42 3.89
N THR A 199 11.25 18.72 4.16
CA THR A 199 11.12 17.79 5.29
C THR A 199 11.25 16.31 4.90
N VAL A 200 11.90 16.03 3.76
CA VAL A 200 12.00 14.67 3.19
C VAL A 200 12.57 13.68 4.20
N GLU A 201 13.66 14.03 4.89
CA GLU A 201 14.32 13.12 5.82
C GLU A 201 13.47 12.88 7.08
N GLN A 202 12.82 13.92 7.60
CA GLN A 202 11.99 13.84 8.80
C GLN A 202 10.71 13.03 8.57
N HIS A 203 10.17 13.05 7.34
CA HIS A 203 8.87 12.47 7.02
C HIS A 203 8.93 11.23 6.12
N CYS A 204 10.12 10.80 5.69
CA CYS A 204 10.29 9.46 5.12
C CYS A 204 10.06 8.38 6.19
N PRO A 205 9.80 7.11 5.82
CA PRO A 205 9.53 6.06 6.80
C PRO A 205 10.58 5.91 7.90
N LEU A 206 11.87 6.02 7.59
CA LEU A 206 12.95 5.97 8.57
C LEU A 206 12.88 7.16 9.54
N GLY A 207 12.68 8.38 9.04
CA GLY A 207 12.55 9.57 9.90
C GLY A 207 11.33 9.50 10.82
N LEU A 208 10.20 8.98 10.33
CA LEU A 208 9.01 8.75 11.17
C LEU A 208 9.26 7.69 12.25
N LEU A 209 10.03 6.65 11.91
CA LEU A 209 10.43 5.62 12.85
C LEU A 209 11.37 6.17 13.93
N GLU A 210 12.41 6.90 13.54
CA GLU A 210 13.35 7.58 14.45
C GLU A 210 12.63 8.61 15.34
N ALA A 211 11.60 9.29 14.84
CA ALA A 211 10.80 10.23 15.63
C ALA A 211 9.93 9.55 16.70
N CYS A 212 9.64 8.25 16.56
CA CYS A 212 9.01 7.47 17.62
C CYS A 212 10.00 7.19 18.78
N ASP A 213 11.31 7.28 18.52
CA ASP A 213 12.39 6.77 19.36
C ASP A 213 12.97 7.83 20.33
N LYS A 214 12.21 8.14 21.39
CA LYS A 214 12.81 8.63 22.64
C LYS A 214 12.53 7.75 23.86
N ASP A 215 11.41 7.04 23.89
CA ASP A 215 11.06 6.07 24.96
C ASP A 215 10.00 5.03 24.48
N LYS A 216 9.74 4.91 23.16
CA LYS A 216 8.62 4.14 22.60
C LYS A 216 9.03 3.33 21.38
N THR A 217 8.61 2.06 21.35
CA THR A 217 8.76 1.13 20.23
C THR A 217 7.66 1.33 19.18
N VAL A 218 7.81 0.78 17.97
CA VAL A 218 6.74 0.75 16.94
C VAL A 218 5.46 0.09 17.48
N SER A 219 5.61 -0.87 18.40
CA SER A 219 4.50 -1.52 19.09
C SER A 219 3.69 -0.56 19.96
N ASP A 220 4.27 0.55 20.42
CA ASP A 220 3.55 1.60 21.14
C ASP A 220 2.76 2.51 20.20
N ALA A 221 3.20 2.66 18.95
CA ALA A 221 2.45 3.42 17.94
C ALA A 221 1.16 2.68 17.54
N ALA A 222 1.19 1.35 17.48
CA ALA A 222 0.06 0.52 17.07
C ALA A 222 0.03 -0.81 17.86
N PRO A 223 -0.44 -0.79 19.13
CA PRO A 223 -0.46 -1.96 19.99
C PRO A 223 -1.23 -3.14 19.40
N GLY A 224 -0.71 -4.36 19.56
CA GLY A 224 -1.37 -5.58 19.09
C GLY A 224 -1.39 -5.80 17.57
N VAL A 225 -0.83 -4.87 16.78
CA VAL A 225 -0.67 -5.03 15.33
C VAL A 225 0.61 -5.81 15.03
N GLN A 226 0.51 -6.81 14.16
CA GLN A 226 1.67 -7.51 13.62
C GLN A 226 2.22 -6.78 12.40
N PHE A 227 3.53 -6.60 12.34
CA PHE A 227 4.20 -5.95 11.22
C PHE A 227 5.02 -6.97 10.42
N LEU A 228 4.90 -6.91 9.09
CA LEU A 228 5.69 -7.73 8.18
C LEU A 228 6.34 -6.84 7.12
N LEU A 229 7.67 -6.85 7.07
CA LEU A 229 8.44 -6.18 6.02
C LEU A 229 8.85 -7.25 5.00
N LEU A 230 8.52 -7.04 3.72
CA LEU A 230 8.80 -7.97 2.63
C LEU A 230 9.69 -7.29 1.58
N TYR A 231 10.74 -8.00 1.18
CA TYR A 231 11.65 -7.58 0.12
C TYR A 231 11.77 -8.68 -0.93
N GLY A 232 11.90 -8.27 -2.19
CA GLY A 232 12.23 -9.15 -3.29
C GLY A 232 13.74 -9.26 -3.48
N PHE A 233 14.23 -10.45 -3.88
CA PHE A 233 15.65 -10.63 -4.22
C PHE A 233 16.11 -9.70 -5.36
N LEU A 234 15.19 -9.32 -6.26
CA LEU A 234 15.44 -8.40 -7.38
C LEU A 234 14.93 -6.99 -7.10
N ASP A 235 14.62 -6.64 -5.84
CA ASP A 235 14.28 -5.26 -5.52
C ASP A 235 15.46 -4.33 -5.87
N PRO A 236 15.19 -3.10 -6.34
CA PRO A 236 16.24 -2.16 -6.71
C PRO A 236 17.15 -1.85 -5.51
N GLU A 237 18.45 -2.05 -5.69
CA GLU A 237 19.43 -1.77 -4.63
C GLU A 237 19.46 -0.28 -4.27
N ASP A 238 19.26 0.59 -5.25
CA ASP A 238 19.40 2.03 -5.09
C ASP A 238 18.14 2.75 -4.59
N GLU A 239 16.99 2.08 -4.60
CA GLU A 239 15.73 2.67 -4.13
C GLU A 239 15.14 1.90 -2.93
N ILE A 240 15.38 0.58 -2.82
CA ILE A 240 14.75 -0.27 -1.81
C ILE A 240 15.80 -0.93 -0.89
N LEU A 241 16.75 -1.71 -1.41
CA LEU A 241 17.58 -2.54 -0.52
C LEU A 241 18.66 -1.71 0.20
N GLY A 242 19.37 -0.86 -0.52
CA GLY A 242 20.45 -0.03 0.01
C GLY A 242 19.97 1.06 0.97
N CYS A 243 18.74 1.56 0.79
CA CYS A 243 18.15 2.53 1.73
C CYS A 243 17.68 1.89 3.04
N ASN A 244 17.59 0.55 3.09
CA ASN A 244 17.12 -0.24 4.23
C ASN A 244 18.25 -0.96 4.99
N LYS A 245 19.50 -0.79 4.57
CA LYS A 245 20.71 -1.23 5.28
C LYS A 245 21.14 -0.17 6.28
#